data_AF-A0A7C4EZ02-F1
#
_entry.id   AF-A0A7C4EZ02-F1
#
_cell.length_a   1.000
_cell.length_b   1.000
_cell.length_c   1.000
_cell.angle_alpha   90.00
_cell.angle_beta   90.00
_cell.angle_gamma   90.00
#
_symmetry.space_group_name_H-M   'P 1'
#
loop_
_entity.id
_entity.type
_entity.pdbx_description
1 polymer ?
#
loop_
_entity_poly.entity_id
_entity_poly.type
_entity_poly.pdbx_seq_one_letter_code
_entity_poly.pdbx_strand_id
1 'polypeptide(L)'
;MAGMASSCGLVGLLSPIFLTTCLTGSDNWEKTSIYPTQTKYFIETINQTMLIFMVEDRLLRLPESLRPLLQQPLGRLFSSFSEVVEHLRKIKPARLVTVGDTVTSSFLHAGIKPDVAIVDLKAMRSPIDEKTRSLIDSFSGSVVRVKNPAATITPELWAAIKAAKPPVKIVVEGEEDLATIPAVISSPDGAVVVYGQPRAGLVLVEVDEKKRQEMRDILSKFVG
;
A
#
# COMPACT_ATOMS: atom_id res chain seq x y z
N MET A 1 40.92 37.54 10.75
CA MET A 1 39.56 38.08 10.56
C MET A 1 38.79 37.03 9.77
N ALA A 2 38.27 35.99 10.44
CA ALA A 2 36.92 35.89 11.02
C ALA A 2 35.81 35.89 9.95
N GLY A 3 35.17 34.72 9.73
CA GLY A 3 34.06 34.56 8.78
C GLY A 3 33.54 33.12 8.66
N MET A 4 33.13 32.55 9.80
CA MET A 4 32.25 31.40 10.04
C MET A 4 31.71 30.62 8.80
N ALA A 5 32.31 29.45 8.52
CA ALA A 5 31.60 28.35 7.88
C ALA A 5 30.89 27.55 8.98
N SER A 6 29.72 28.04 9.39
CA SER A 6 28.88 27.34 10.36
C SER A 6 28.32 26.07 9.73
N SER A 7 28.65 24.95 10.36
CA SER A 7 28.03 23.64 10.23
C SER A 7 26.51 23.75 10.06
N CYS A 8 26.01 23.49 8.86
CA CYS A 8 24.61 23.13 8.68
C CYS A 8 24.47 21.69 9.17
N GLY A 9 24.05 21.54 10.42
CA GLY A 9 23.95 20.26 11.12
C GLY A 9 23.08 19.26 10.35
N LEU A 10 23.46 18.00 10.46
CA LEU A 10 22.82 16.81 9.91
C LEU A 10 21.39 16.54 10.42
N VAL A 11 20.74 17.51 11.07
CA VAL A 11 19.49 17.35 11.81
C VAL A 11 18.51 18.42 11.32
N GLY A 12 17.93 18.20 10.13
CA GLY A 12 16.96 19.14 9.56
C GLY A 12 16.37 18.77 8.19
N LEU A 13 16.54 17.52 7.73
CA LEU A 13 16.17 17.09 6.37
C LEU A 13 14.69 16.71 6.18
N LEU A 14 13.82 16.96 7.16
CA LEU A 14 12.42 16.50 7.11
C LEU A 14 11.40 17.65 7.25
N SER A 15 11.68 18.80 6.64
CA SER A 15 10.63 19.79 6.35
C SER A 15 10.66 20.17 4.86
N PRO A 16 9.53 20.03 4.13
CA PRO A 16 9.45 20.40 2.70
C PRO A 16 9.89 21.84 2.42
N ILE A 17 9.72 22.73 3.39
CA ILE A 17 10.06 24.16 3.28
C ILE A 17 11.59 24.38 3.23
N PHE A 18 12.37 23.52 3.88
CA PHE A 18 13.83 23.62 3.88
C PHE A 18 14.44 23.19 2.54
N LEU A 19 13.82 22.23 1.84
CA LEU A 19 14.31 21.75 0.53
C LEU A 19 14.17 22.83 -0.56
N THR A 20 13.08 23.59 -0.56
CA THR A 20 12.85 24.64 -1.56
C THR A 20 13.86 25.78 -1.44
N THR A 21 14.34 26.07 -0.23
CA THR A 21 15.26 27.18 0.03
C THR A 21 16.70 26.87 -0.41
N CYS A 22 17.12 25.59 -0.39
CA CYS A 22 18.39 25.19 -1.00
C CYS A 22 18.36 25.24 -2.54
N LEU A 23 17.19 25.05 -3.15
CA LEU A 23 17.04 24.98 -4.62
C LEU A 23 16.96 26.35 -5.30
N THR A 24 16.59 27.42 -4.60
CA THR A 24 16.47 28.77 -5.16
C THR A 24 17.71 29.66 -4.95
N GLY A 25 18.74 29.14 -4.28
CA GLY A 25 19.91 29.92 -3.88
C GLY A 25 21.24 29.25 -4.21
N SER A 26 21.57 29.04 -5.49
CA SER A 26 22.95 29.09 -5.99
C SER A 26 23.00 28.89 -7.51
N ASP A 27 23.33 29.96 -8.23
CA ASP A 27 23.58 30.00 -9.69
C ASP A 27 24.88 29.27 -10.09
N ASN A 28 25.12 28.03 -9.64
CA ASN A 28 26.38 27.32 -9.95
C ASN A 28 26.28 25.79 -9.90
N TRP A 29 25.23 25.22 -10.49
CA TRP A 29 25.10 23.76 -10.63
C TRP A 29 26.11 23.13 -11.61
N GLU A 30 26.75 23.92 -12.48
CA GLU A 30 27.72 23.43 -13.47
C GLU A 30 29.07 22.98 -12.87
N LYS A 31 29.32 23.18 -11.56
CA LYS A 31 30.62 22.86 -10.94
C LYS A 31 30.62 21.77 -9.86
N THR A 32 29.53 21.03 -9.69
CA THR A 32 29.46 19.91 -8.74
C THR A 32 29.04 18.60 -9.41
N SER A 33 29.74 18.24 -10.49
CA SER A 33 29.81 16.84 -10.94
C SER A 33 30.80 16.08 -10.05
N ILE A 34 30.40 15.74 -8.83
CA ILE A 34 31.26 14.93 -7.93
C ILE A 34 30.65 13.55 -7.66
N TYR A 35 29.33 13.37 -7.71
CA TYR A 35 28.71 12.03 -7.61
C TYR A 35 27.40 11.93 -8.44
N PRO A 36 27.49 11.64 -9.76
CA PRO A 36 26.31 11.61 -10.63
C PRO A 36 25.29 10.54 -10.20
N THR A 37 25.75 9.41 -9.66
CA THR A 37 24.89 8.35 -9.11
C THR A 37 24.16 8.80 -7.85
N GLN A 38 24.84 9.36 -6.85
CA GLN A 38 24.19 9.85 -5.62
C GLN A 38 23.17 10.96 -5.91
N THR A 39 23.49 11.86 -6.84
CA THR A 39 22.57 12.95 -7.24
C THR A 39 21.32 12.38 -7.93
N LYS A 40 21.49 11.38 -8.80
CA LYS A 40 20.37 10.68 -9.45
C LYS A 40 19.48 9.97 -8.43
N TYR A 41 20.04 9.20 -7.50
CA TYR A 41 19.28 8.53 -6.44
C TYR A 41 18.55 9.54 -5.56
N PHE A 42 19.19 10.67 -5.23
CA PHE A 42 18.58 11.71 -4.41
C PHE A 42 17.37 12.36 -5.11
N ILE A 43 17.51 12.71 -6.40
CA ILE A 43 16.41 13.25 -7.21
C ILE A 43 15.29 12.22 -7.40
N GLU A 44 15.62 10.95 -7.66
CA GLU A 44 14.64 9.86 -7.74
C GLU A 44 13.88 9.69 -6.41
N THR A 45 14.57 9.77 -5.28
CA THR A 45 13.96 9.68 -3.94
C THR A 45 13.02 10.86 -3.66
N ILE A 46 13.42 12.09 -4.03
CA ILE A 46 12.57 13.27 -3.89
C ILE A 46 11.33 13.13 -4.77
N ASN A 47 11.50 12.74 -6.03
CA ASN A 47 10.40 12.57 -6.97
C ASN A 47 9.44 11.47 -6.51
N GLN A 48 9.94 10.35 -5.99
CA GLN A 48 9.11 9.28 -5.42
C GLN A 48 8.34 9.75 -4.18
N THR A 49 9.02 10.45 -3.26
CA THR A 49 8.41 10.97 -2.04
C THR A 49 7.33 12.02 -2.37
N MET A 50 7.63 12.90 -3.32
CA MET A 50 6.69 13.93 -3.79
C MET A 50 5.52 13.30 -4.54
N LEU A 51 5.75 12.27 -5.37
CA LEU A 51 4.69 11.52 -6.04
C LEU A 51 3.75 10.87 -5.02
N ILE A 52 4.29 10.21 -3.99
CA ILE A 52 3.47 9.63 -2.92
C ILE A 52 2.64 10.73 -2.26
N PHE A 53 3.26 11.80 -1.78
CA PHE A 53 2.56 12.89 -1.11
C PHE A 53 1.48 13.54 -2.00
N MET A 54 1.75 13.74 -3.29
CA MET A 54 0.79 14.29 -4.23
C MET A 54 -0.35 13.33 -4.56
N VAL A 55 -0.18 12.02 -4.40
CA VAL A 55 -1.16 11.00 -4.79
C VAL A 55 -2.04 10.61 -3.60
N GLU A 56 -1.53 10.71 -2.37
CA GLU A 56 -2.25 10.37 -1.14
C GLU A 56 -3.48 11.23 -0.86
N ASP A 57 -3.43 12.53 -1.20
CA ASP A 57 -4.51 13.48 -0.89
C ASP A 57 -5.54 13.63 -2.02
N ARG A 58 -5.45 12.82 -3.09
CA ARG A 58 -6.35 12.89 -4.25
C ARG A 58 -7.16 11.62 -4.43
N LEU A 59 -8.36 11.78 -4.97
CA LEU A 59 -9.17 10.65 -5.42
C LEU A 59 -8.61 10.15 -6.75
N LEU A 60 -8.15 8.91 -6.75
CA LEU A 60 -7.57 8.27 -7.94
C LEU A 60 -8.61 7.36 -8.56
N ARG A 61 -8.76 7.42 -9.88
CA ARG A 61 -9.66 6.57 -10.65
C ARG A 61 -8.85 5.65 -11.55
N LEU A 62 -9.25 4.39 -11.59
CA LEU A 62 -8.71 3.41 -12.51
C LEU A 62 -9.20 3.69 -13.94
N PRO A 63 -8.32 4.07 -14.88
CA PRO A 63 -8.71 4.18 -16.28
C PRO A 63 -9.07 2.80 -16.86
N GLU A 64 -10.03 2.78 -17.80
CA GLU A 64 -10.49 1.55 -18.48
C GLU A 64 -9.33 0.76 -19.11
N SER A 65 -8.33 1.46 -19.67
CA SER A 65 -7.17 0.87 -20.32
C SER A 65 -6.27 0.06 -19.38
N LEU A 66 -6.33 0.29 -18.07
CA LEU A 66 -5.54 -0.45 -17.08
C LEU A 66 -6.29 -1.64 -16.47
N ARG A 67 -7.59 -1.78 -16.70
CA ARG A 67 -8.37 -2.92 -16.18
C ARG A 67 -7.78 -4.28 -16.58
N PRO A 68 -7.34 -4.52 -17.83
CA PRO A 68 -6.73 -5.80 -18.20
C PRO A 68 -5.44 -6.11 -17.41
N LEU A 69 -4.68 -5.08 -17.03
CA LEU A 69 -3.46 -5.26 -16.22
C LEU A 69 -3.82 -5.71 -14.81
N LEU A 70 -4.82 -5.09 -14.18
CA LEU A 70 -5.25 -5.45 -12.82
C LEU A 70 -6.05 -6.76 -12.76
N GLN A 71 -6.49 -7.28 -13.90
CA GLN A 71 -7.04 -8.64 -14.00
C GLN A 71 -5.94 -9.72 -13.96
N GLN A 72 -4.66 -9.35 -14.10
CA GLN A 72 -3.55 -10.27 -13.92
C GLN A 72 -3.12 -10.27 -12.44
N PRO A 73 -2.62 -11.41 -11.93
CA PRO A 73 -2.10 -11.46 -10.57
C PRO A 73 -0.87 -10.55 -10.44
N LEU A 74 -0.93 -9.59 -9.52
CA LEU A 74 0.16 -8.64 -9.21
C LEU A 74 1.22 -9.24 -8.28
N GLY A 75 1.07 -10.53 -7.98
CA GLY A 75 1.93 -11.31 -7.11
C GLY A 75 1.90 -12.78 -7.51
N ARG A 76 2.35 -13.65 -6.61
CA ARG A 76 2.35 -15.08 -6.85
C ARG A 76 0.93 -15.62 -6.70
N LEU A 77 0.41 -16.23 -7.75
CA LEU A 77 -0.87 -16.94 -7.73
C LEU A 77 -0.72 -18.31 -7.08
N PHE A 78 -1.65 -18.64 -6.20
CA PHE A 78 -1.79 -19.93 -5.54
C PHE A 78 -3.18 -20.51 -5.84
N SER A 79 -3.20 -21.78 -6.24
CA SER A 79 -4.43 -22.48 -6.62
C SER A 79 -5.23 -22.92 -5.38
N SER A 80 -4.59 -23.00 -4.21
CA SER A 80 -5.22 -23.46 -2.98
C SER A 80 -4.78 -22.64 -1.76
N PHE A 81 -5.70 -22.49 -0.80
CA PHE A 81 -5.42 -21.84 0.48
C PHE A 81 -4.34 -22.59 1.28
N SER A 82 -4.28 -23.92 1.18
CA SER A 82 -3.25 -24.73 1.83
C SER A 82 -1.83 -24.37 1.38
N GLU A 83 -1.62 -24.12 0.08
CA GLU A 83 -0.32 -23.71 -0.44
C GLU A 83 0.08 -22.32 0.07
N VAL A 84 -0.88 -21.39 0.17
CA VAL A 84 -0.65 -20.07 0.77
C VAL A 84 -0.18 -20.22 2.22
N VAL A 85 -0.87 -21.04 3.03
CA VAL A 85 -0.50 -21.27 4.42
C VAL A 85 0.87 -21.92 4.54
N GLU A 86 1.19 -22.89 3.70
CA GLU A 86 2.52 -23.52 3.70
C GLU A 86 3.62 -22.50 3.35
N HIS A 87 3.37 -21.64 2.36
CA HIS A 87 4.31 -20.58 1.98
C HIS A 87 4.51 -19.57 3.12
N LEU A 88 3.43 -19.10 3.75
CA LEU A 88 3.47 -18.18 4.89
C LEU A 88 4.26 -18.75 6.08
N ARG A 89 4.15 -20.06 6.35
CA ARG A 89 4.94 -20.72 7.41
C ARG A 89 6.44 -20.72 7.13
N LYS A 90 6.84 -20.77 5.85
CA LYS A 90 8.24 -20.73 5.43
C LYS A 90 8.83 -19.32 5.57
N ILE A 91 8.11 -18.32 5.07
CA ILE A 91 8.63 -16.93 5.02
C ILE A 91 8.43 -16.15 6.32
N LYS A 92 7.42 -16.51 7.14
CA LYS A 92 7.08 -15.86 8.42
C LYS A 92 7.03 -14.32 8.31
N PRO A 93 6.00 -13.78 7.63
CA PRO A 93 5.98 -12.37 7.28
C PRO A 93 5.97 -11.47 8.52
N ALA A 94 6.57 -10.28 8.40
CA ALA A 94 6.57 -9.26 9.45
C ALA A 94 5.16 -8.68 9.70
N ARG A 95 4.29 -8.76 8.70
CA ARG A 95 2.89 -8.34 8.75
C ARG A 95 2.07 -9.11 7.71
N LEU A 96 0.88 -9.57 8.07
CA LEU A 96 -0.08 -10.20 7.18
C LEU A 96 -1.29 -9.28 6.95
N VAL A 97 -1.49 -8.85 5.71
CA VAL A 97 -2.64 -8.06 5.28
C VAL A 97 -3.54 -8.91 4.39
N THR A 98 -4.83 -8.97 4.67
CA THR A 98 -5.82 -9.61 3.78
C THR A 98 -6.73 -8.56 3.16
N VAL A 99 -7.05 -8.74 1.87
CA VAL A 99 -7.97 -7.89 1.12
C VAL A 99 -9.09 -8.77 0.54
N GLY A 100 -10.32 -8.43 0.88
CA GLY A 100 -11.55 -9.11 0.46
C GLY A 100 -12.12 -10.07 1.50
N ASP A 101 -13.44 -10.25 1.46
CA ASP A 101 -14.20 -11.02 2.44
C ASP A 101 -13.86 -12.50 2.45
N THR A 102 -13.86 -13.14 1.27
CA THR A 102 -13.57 -14.57 1.14
C THR A 102 -12.16 -14.92 1.59
N VAL A 103 -11.18 -14.06 1.29
CA VAL A 103 -9.80 -14.26 1.74
C VAL A 103 -9.75 -14.12 3.25
N THR A 104 -10.23 -13.01 3.79
CA THR A 104 -10.23 -12.74 5.23
C THR A 104 -10.93 -13.84 6.02
N SER A 105 -12.09 -14.31 5.57
CA SER A 105 -12.84 -15.37 6.24
C SER A 105 -12.13 -16.72 6.19
N SER A 106 -11.45 -17.05 5.09
CA SER A 106 -10.64 -18.26 4.97
C SER A 106 -9.49 -18.29 5.98
N PHE A 107 -8.80 -17.16 6.15
CA PHE A 107 -7.75 -17.00 7.16
C PHE A 107 -8.29 -17.17 8.59
N LEU A 108 -9.37 -16.45 8.92
CA LEU A 108 -10.00 -16.52 10.24
C LEU A 108 -10.54 -17.92 10.55
N HIS A 109 -11.14 -18.60 9.57
CA HIS A 109 -11.63 -19.97 9.71
C HIS A 109 -10.50 -20.96 10.03
N ALA A 110 -9.32 -20.76 9.44
CA ALA A 110 -8.13 -21.56 9.72
C ALA A 110 -7.41 -21.18 11.04
N GLY A 111 -7.95 -20.23 11.81
CA GLY A 111 -7.34 -19.73 13.05
C GLY A 111 -6.12 -18.83 12.82
N ILE A 112 -5.87 -18.39 11.59
CA ILE A 112 -4.78 -17.50 11.24
C ILE A 112 -5.33 -16.08 11.24
N LYS A 113 -4.85 -15.23 12.16
CA LYS A 113 -5.36 -13.86 12.31
C LYS A 113 -4.52 -12.90 11.44
N PRO A 114 -5.12 -12.21 10.47
CA PRO A 114 -4.45 -11.10 9.78
C PRO A 114 -4.14 -9.96 10.76
N ASP A 115 -3.04 -9.26 10.53
CA ASP A 115 -2.70 -8.02 11.23
C ASP A 115 -3.59 -6.86 10.77
N VAL A 116 -3.89 -6.84 9.48
CA VAL A 116 -4.81 -5.89 8.85
C VAL A 116 -5.76 -6.66 7.95
N ALA A 117 -7.07 -6.50 8.16
CA ALA A 117 -8.10 -7.05 7.29
C ALA A 117 -8.83 -5.91 6.59
N ILE A 118 -8.86 -5.91 5.26
CA ILE A 118 -9.60 -4.94 4.44
C ILE A 118 -10.75 -5.69 3.77
N VAL A 119 -11.97 -5.30 4.06
CA VAL A 119 -13.20 -6.00 3.65
C VAL A 119 -14.23 -5.00 3.15
N ASP A 120 -15.11 -5.42 2.24
CA ASP A 120 -16.22 -4.56 1.79
C ASP A 120 -17.51 -4.82 2.57
N LEU A 121 -18.46 -3.91 2.45
CA LEU A 121 -19.81 -4.08 3.00
C LEU A 121 -20.78 -4.78 2.04
N LYS A 122 -20.41 -5.06 0.79
CA LYS A 122 -21.31 -5.67 -0.19
C LYS A 122 -21.53 -7.15 0.11
N ALA A 123 -20.49 -7.93 0.43
CA ALA A 123 -20.72 -9.31 0.86
C ALA A 123 -21.53 -9.36 2.16
N MET A 124 -21.34 -8.36 3.04
CA MET A 124 -22.11 -8.22 4.27
C MET A 124 -23.60 -7.90 4.07
N ARG A 125 -24.08 -7.57 2.86
CA ARG A 125 -25.51 -7.33 2.58
C ARG A 125 -26.25 -8.56 2.02
N SER A 126 -25.55 -9.64 1.69
CA SER A 126 -26.19 -10.87 1.22
C SER A 126 -26.75 -11.68 2.40
N PRO A 127 -28.02 -12.14 2.36
CA PRO A 127 -28.60 -12.98 3.42
C PRO A 127 -27.94 -14.36 3.55
N ILE A 128 -27.13 -14.77 2.57
CA ILE A 128 -26.68 -16.16 2.39
C ILE A 128 -25.35 -16.45 3.11
N ASP A 129 -24.57 -15.44 3.49
CA ASP A 129 -23.20 -15.60 3.97
C ASP A 129 -23.00 -15.27 5.47
N GLU A 130 -23.93 -15.72 6.32
CA GLU A 130 -23.91 -15.45 7.76
C GLU A 130 -22.64 -15.97 8.46
N LYS A 131 -22.07 -17.06 7.94
CA LYS A 131 -20.88 -17.71 8.52
C LYS A 131 -19.62 -16.88 8.28
N THR A 132 -19.42 -16.37 7.06
CA THR A 132 -18.33 -15.45 6.74
C THR A 132 -18.50 -14.13 7.51
N ARG A 133 -19.72 -13.59 7.56
CA ARG A 133 -20.03 -12.38 8.35
C ARG A 133 -19.64 -12.56 9.81
N SER A 134 -20.13 -13.62 10.46
CA SER A 134 -19.83 -13.93 11.86
C SER A 134 -18.32 -14.07 12.12
N LEU A 135 -17.57 -14.68 11.19
CA LEU A 135 -16.12 -14.80 11.30
C LEU A 135 -15.43 -13.43 11.18
N ILE A 136 -15.78 -12.64 10.18
CA ILE A 136 -15.21 -11.29 10.00
C ILE A 136 -15.57 -10.37 11.18
N ASP A 137 -16.77 -10.51 11.74
CA ASP A 137 -17.19 -9.78 12.95
C ASP A 137 -16.51 -10.26 14.22
N SER A 138 -16.06 -11.52 14.26
CA SER A 138 -15.21 -12.03 15.34
C SER A 138 -13.76 -11.52 15.29
N PHE A 139 -13.39 -10.76 14.25
CA PHE A 139 -12.05 -10.16 14.15
C PHE A 139 -11.75 -9.33 15.41
N SER A 140 -10.70 -9.74 16.12
CA SER A 140 -10.28 -9.08 17.35
C SER A 140 -9.38 -7.91 17.02
N GLY A 141 -9.87 -6.68 17.12
CA GLY A 141 -9.07 -5.48 16.86
C GLY A 141 -9.90 -4.21 16.71
N SER A 142 -9.23 -3.11 16.38
CA SER A 142 -9.91 -1.85 16.06
C SER A 142 -10.66 -1.97 14.73
N VAL A 143 -11.77 -1.24 14.59
CA VAL A 143 -12.55 -1.20 13.35
C VAL A 143 -12.56 0.22 12.81
N VAL A 144 -12.11 0.39 11.57
CA VAL A 144 -12.12 1.65 10.84
C VAL A 144 -13.09 1.49 9.66
N ARG A 145 -13.96 2.48 9.44
CA ARG A 145 -14.89 2.49 8.30
C ARG A 145 -14.48 3.60 7.35
N VAL A 146 -14.45 3.29 6.05
CA VAL A 146 -14.07 4.24 5.00
C VAL A 146 -14.98 4.11 3.79
N LYS A 147 -15.13 5.18 2.99
CA LYS A 147 -15.85 5.13 1.72
C LYS A 147 -14.88 5.02 0.56
N ASN A 148 -15.14 4.09 -0.34
CA ASN A 148 -14.36 3.94 -1.58
C ASN A 148 -15.26 3.55 -2.75
N PRO A 149 -15.69 4.50 -3.59
CA PRO A 149 -16.46 4.19 -4.79
C PRO A 149 -15.77 3.18 -5.72
N ALA A 150 -16.58 2.54 -6.56
CA ALA A 150 -16.10 1.55 -7.52
C ALA A 150 -14.97 2.09 -8.41
N ALA A 151 -13.98 1.24 -8.69
CA ALA A 151 -12.82 1.58 -9.51
C ALA A 151 -12.04 2.84 -9.05
N THR A 152 -12.06 3.17 -7.75
CA THR A 152 -11.30 4.29 -7.18
C THR A 152 -10.41 3.88 -6.01
N ILE A 153 -9.44 4.75 -5.69
CA ILE A 153 -8.72 4.76 -4.42
C ILE A 153 -8.93 6.16 -3.83
N THR A 154 -9.74 6.27 -2.78
CA THR A 154 -9.99 7.53 -2.09
C THR A 154 -8.85 7.88 -1.11
N PRO A 155 -8.63 9.17 -0.80
CA PRO A 155 -7.73 9.59 0.27
C PRO A 155 -8.09 8.95 1.62
N GLU A 156 -9.39 8.77 1.87
CA GLU A 156 -9.90 8.13 3.09
C GLU A 156 -9.44 6.68 3.20
N LEU A 157 -9.58 5.88 2.13
CA LEU A 157 -9.09 4.50 2.09
C LEU A 157 -7.57 4.45 2.27
N TRP A 158 -6.84 5.32 1.56
CA TRP A 158 -5.39 5.37 1.66
C TRP A 158 -4.93 5.70 3.08
N ALA A 159 -5.48 6.76 3.67
CA ALA A 159 -5.13 7.21 5.02
C ALA A 159 -5.41 6.12 6.06
N ALA A 160 -6.54 5.41 5.95
CA ALA A 160 -6.86 4.30 6.85
C ALA A 160 -5.85 3.14 6.76
N ILE A 161 -5.43 2.79 5.54
CA ILE A 161 -4.42 1.75 5.31
C ILE A 161 -3.05 2.19 5.86
N LYS A 162 -2.64 3.43 5.61
CA LYS A 162 -1.37 3.98 6.09
C LYS A 162 -1.30 4.10 7.60
N ALA A 163 -2.40 4.48 8.24
CA ALA A 163 -2.51 4.63 9.70
C ALA A 163 -2.84 3.31 10.43
N ALA A 164 -3.00 2.20 9.72
CA ALA A 164 -3.41 0.91 10.27
C ALA A 164 -2.43 0.42 11.35
N LYS A 165 -2.94 0.29 12.58
CA LYS A 165 -2.22 -0.31 13.72
C LYS A 165 -2.79 -1.70 14.00
N PRO A 166 -2.03 -2.77 13.78
CA PRO A 166 -2.50 -4.13 14.03
C PRO A 166 -2.89 -4.39 15.50
N PRO A 167 -3.89 -5.25 15.76
CA PRO A 167 -4.84 -5.79 14.78
C PRO A 167 -5.93 -4.77 14.43
N VAL A 168 -6.22 -4.59 13.14
CA VAL A 168 -7.25 -3.67 12.65
C VAL A 168 -8.04 -4.24 11.48
N LYS A 169 -9.35 -3.99 11.48
CA LYS A 169 -10.26 -4.26 10.39
C LYS A 169 -10.69 -2.95 9.74
N ILE A 170 -10.39 -2.77 8.46
CA ILE A 170 -10.85 -1.67 7.62
C ILE A 170 -12.05 -2.16 6.82
N VAL A 171 -13.21 -1.56 7.07
CA VAL A 171 -14.48 -1.88 6.44
C VAL A 171 -14.79 -0.81 5.40
N VAL A 172 -14.87 -1.23 4.14
CA VAL A 172 -15.01 -0.34 2.99
C VAL A 172 -16.48 -0.28 2.56
N GLU A 173 -17.06 0.91 2.64
CA GLU A 173 -18.34 1.22 2.01
C GLU A 173 -18.12 1.46 0.50
N GLY A 174 -18.19 0.40 -0.29
CA GLY A 174 -18.00 0.47 -1.75
C GLY A 174 -17.26 -0.74 -2.28
N GLU A 175 -16.08 -0.54 -2.89
CA GLU A 175 -15.21 -1.62 -3.40
C GLU A 175 -13.83 -1.56 -2.74
N GLU A 176 -13.30 -2.72 -2.37
CA GLU A 176 -11.98 -2.93 -1.77
C GLU A 176 -10.93 -3.43 -2.76
N ASP A 177 -11.31 -3.82 -3.98
CA ASP A 177 -10.43 -4.44 -4.99
C ASP A 177 -9.09 -3.70 -5.19
N LEU A 178 -9.15 -2.37 -5.24
CA LEU A 178 -7.98 -1.53 -5.47
C LEU A 178 -7.17 -1.24 -4.20
N ALA A 179 -7.65 -1.64 -3.02
CA ALA A 179 -6.96 -1.45 -1.75
C ALA A 179 -5.63 -2.23 -1.68
N THR A 180 -5.44 -3.25 -2.51
CA THR A 180 -4.18 -3.99 -2.63
C THR A 180 -3.00 -3.07 -2.95
N ILE A 181 -3.19 -2.08 -3.83
CA ILE A 181 -2.12 -1.15 -4.25
C ILE A 181 -1.62 -0.31 -3.05
N PRO A 182 -2.47 0.48 -2.34
CA PRO A 182 -2.04 1.20 -1.15
C PRO A 182 -1.60 0.28 -0.02
N ALA A 183 -2.17 -0.92 0.12
CA ALA A 183 -1.76 -1.89 1.14
C ALA A 183 -0.30 -2.34 0.93
N VAL A 184 0.10 -2.62 -0.31
CA VAL A 184 1.50 -2.97 -0.62
C VAL A 184 2.41 -1.77 -0.42
N ILE A 185 2.04 -0.58 -0.91
CA ILE A 185 2.87 0.63 -0.80
C ILE A 185 3.09 1.04 0.66
N SER A 186 2.08 0.89 1.52
CA SER A 186 2.11 1.34 2.92
C SER A 186 2.62 0.28 3.89
N SER A 187 2.87 -0.95 3.43
CA SER A 187 3.33 -2.05 4.28
C SER A 187 4.86 -2.04 4.48
N PRO A 188 5.34 -2.46 5.66
CA PRO A 188 6.78 -2.58 5.92
C PRO A 188 7.42 -3.69 5.07
N ASP A 189 8.75 -3.64 4.95
CA ASP A 189 9.51 -4.73 4.32
C ASP A 189 9.27 -6.07 5.00
N GLY A 190 9.14 -7.13 4.19
CA GLY A 190 8.84 -8.48 4.66
C GLY A 190 7.38 -8.68 5.07
N ALA A 191 6.50 -7.69 4.85
CA ALA A 191 5.07 -7.89 4.93
C ALA A 191 4.56 -8.74 3.76
N VAL A 192 3.35 -9.27 3.91
CA VAL A 192 2.63 -9.99 2.87
C VAL A 192 1.22 -9.45 2.75
N VAL A 193 0.79 -9.16 1.53
CA VAL A 193 -0.59 -8.81 1.19
C VAL A 193 -1.20 -9.98 0.42
N VAL A 194 -2.35 -10.48 0.87
CA VAL A 194 -3.08 -11.56 0.21
C VAL A 194 -4.46 -11.07 -0.23
N TYR A 195 -4.80 -11.31 -1.49
CA TYR A 195 -6.09 -10.93 -2.06
C TYR A 195 -6.63 -12.02 -3.00
N GLY A 196 -7.93 -11.95 -3.31
CA GLY A 196 -8.58 -12.94 -4.18
C GLY A 196 -8.41 -12.57 -5.66
N GLN A 197 -8.18 -13.58 -6.50
CA GLN A 197 -8.22 -13.43 -7.95
C GLN A 197 -9.44 -14.18 -8.49
N PRO A 198 -10.45 -13.48 -9.03
CA PRO A 198 -11.66 -14.10 -9.55
C PRO A 198 -11.35 -15.24 -10.53
N ARG A 199 -11.93 -16.42 -10.25
CA ARG A 199 -11.78 -17.66 -11.03
C ARG A 199 -10.36 -18.24 -11.13
N ALA A 200 -9.40 -17.73 -10.36
CA ALA A 200 -8.00 -18.19 -10.41
C ALA A 200 -7.45 -18.67 -9.07
N GLY A 201 -7.81 -18.03 -7.95
CA GLY A 201 -7.35 -18.44 -6.62
C GLY A 201 -6.98 -17.26 -5.72
N LEU A 202 -5.92 -17.43 -4.92
CA LEU A 202 -5.38 -16.38 -4.06
C LEU A 202 -4.06 -15.84 -4.62
N VAL A 203 -3.87 -14.54 -4.56
CA VAL A 203 -2.61 -13.90 -4.93
C VAL A 203 -1.93 -13.43 -3.66
N LEU A 204 -0.66 -13.78 -3.52
CA LEU A 204 0.21 -13.38 -2.43
C LEU A 204 1.29 -12.43 -2.97
N VAL A 205 1.39 -11.26 -2.36
CA VAL A 205 2.38 -10.25 -2.67
C VAL A 205 3.33 -10.12 -1.47
N GLU A 206 4.57 -10.55 -1.66
CA GLU A 206 5.65 -10.28 -0.70
C GLU A 206 6.12 -8.83 -0.90
N VAL A 207 6.13 -8.05 0.18
CA VAL A 207 6.40 -6.62 0.15
C VAL A 207 7.90 -6.38 0.32
N ASP A 208 8.51 -5.87 -0.74
CA ASP A 208 9.84 -5.30 -0.78
C ASP A 208 9.81 -3.97 -1.56
N GLU A 209 10.95 -3.28 -1.63
CA GLU A 209 11.04 -2.00 -2.34
C GLU A 209 10.74 -2.12 -3.84
N LYS A 210 11.14 -3.24 -4.46
CA LYS A 210 10.88 -3.48 -5.88
C LYS A 210 9.38 -3.58 -6.15
N LYS A 211 8.67 -4.33 -5.32
CA LYS A 211 7.23 -4.51 -5.43
C LYS A 211 6.47 -3.23 -5.10
N ARG A 212 6.93 -2.44 -4.12
CA ARG A 212 6.39 -1.09 -3.89
C ARG A 212 6.57 -0.19 -5.11
N GLN A 213 7.73 -0.25 -5.76
CA GLN A 213 7.96 0.54 -6.96
C GLN A 213 7.05 0.12 -8.11
N GLU A 214 6.85 -1.17 -8.34
CA GLU A 214 5.90 -1.68 -9.34
C GLU A 214 4.48 -1.17 -9.09
N MET A 215 4.04 -1.16 -7.82
CA MET A 215 2.73 -0.62 -7.45
C MET A 215 2.64 0.90 -7.66
N ARG A 216 3.71 1.64 -7.38
CA ARG A 216 3.78 3.09 -7.68
C ARG A 216 3.75 3.36 -9.19
N ASP A 217 4.41 2.54 -9.99
CA ASP A 217 4.39 2.66 -11.45
C ASP A 217 2.99 2.39 -12.02
N ILE A 218 2.26 1.42 -11.47
CA ILE A 218 0.84 1.19 -11.80
C ILE A 218 0.00 2.41 -11.39
N LEU A 219 0.19 2.89 -10.16
CA LEU A 219 -0.56 4.00 -9.60
C LEU A 219 -0.33 5.31 -10.37
N SER A 220 0.87 5.54 -10.91
CA SER A 220 1.21 6.71 -11.72
C SER A 220 0.36 6.86 -12.99
N LYS A 221 -0.28 5.76 -13.41
CA LYS A 221 -1.15 5.71 -14.59
C LYS A 221 -2.63 5.97 -14.25
N PHE A 222 -2.98 6.12 -12.97
CA PHE A 222 -4.33 6.49 -12.54
C PHE A 222 -4.61 7.97 -12.83
N VAL A 223 -5.89 8.33 -12.92
CA VAL A 223 -6.32 9.72 -13.15
C VAL A 223 -6.93 10.31 -11.88
N GLY A 224 -6.55 11.52 -11.50
CA GLY A 224 -7.00 12.19 -10.28
C GLY A 224 -6.46 13.61 -10.11
#